data_AF-A0A843L6V8-F1
#
_entry.id   AF-A0A843L6V8-F1
#
_cell.length_a   1.000
_cell.length_b   1.000
_cell.length_c   1.000
_cell.angle_alpha   90.00
_cell.angle_beta   90.00
_cell.angle_gamma   90.00
#
_symmetry.space_group_name_H-M   'P 1'
#
loop_
_entity.id
_entity.type
_entity.pdbx_description
1 polymer ?
#
loop_
_entity_poly.entity_id
_entity_poly.type
_entity_poly.pdbx_seq_one_letter_code
_entity_poly.pdbx_strand_id
1 'polypeptide(L)'
;MQSAEGEDGGSVYLDIEFGYVYGTCRAVMMPVEIGAVVHRPEDDSVRYAGEQFRYDIDVEIWKKVTDPCGKTVGVATTVANMGRGEYGAVYDHSFRIPGGEVPAAEETAQKAFADLRLFMESVLPAEDVPEIVVFAAGMERRAFRAAEVPLDGRRLVDLQREIRRRLGMKQVLSLDRLAHLIDFSIDGSVVASAHFQYPVPPEYRHLLDVHRGMGDAIRTFLLAREFRERLPELERRVRALMDTCGSGG
;
A
#
# COMPACT_ATOMS: atom_id res chain seq x y z
N MET A 1 23.65 -23.70 -6.86
CA MET A 1 22.28 -24.11 -7.21
C MET A 1 21.61 -24.48 -5.89
N GLN A 2 20.94 -23.52 -5.26
CA GLN A 2 20.12 -23.74 -4.08
C GLN A 2 18.70 -23.41 -4.51
N SER A 3 17.92 -24.47 -4.72
CA SER A 3 16.48 -24.44 -4.87
C SER A 3 15.89 -23.84 -3.60
N ALA A 4 15.21 -22.71 -3.74
CA ALA A 4 14.36 -22.16 -2.70
C ALA A 4 13.20 -23.14 -2.51
N GLU A 5 13.20 -23.85 -1.39
CA GLU A 5 12.02 -24.54 -0.90
C GLU A 5 10.94 -23.46 -0.71
N GLY A 6 9.88 -23.55 -1.51
CA GLY A 6 8.71 -22.70 -1.35
C GLY A 6 8.09 -23.02 0.01
N GLU A 7 8.05 -22.04 0.90
CA GLU A 7 7.30 -22.15 2.14
C GLU A 7 5.81 -22.28 1.77
N ASP A 8 5.23 -23.40 2.19
CA ASP A 8 3.87 -23.91 1.91
C ASP A 8 2.82 -23.10 2.69
N GLY A 9 2.85 -21.78 2.57
CA GLY A 9 2.00 -20.87 3.35
C GLY A 9 1.55 -19.63 2.58
N GLY A 10 0.40 -19.09 2.99
CA GLY A 10 -0.21 -17.91 2.38
C GLY A 10 0.62 -16.64 2.54
N SER A 11 0.33 -15.65 1.69
CA SER A 11 0.91 -14.30 1.79
C SER A 11 -0.19 -13.27 1.94
N VAL A 12 0.04 -12.24 2.74
CA VAL A 12 -0.84 -11.09 2.85
C VAL A 12 -0.12 -9.86 2.28
N TYR A 13 -0.70 -9.25 1.26
CA TYR A 13 -0.20 -8.05 0.61
C TYR A 13 -0.97 -6.85 1.13
N LEU A 14 -0.27 -5.85 1.66
CA LEU A 14 -0.88 -4.72 2.35
C LEU A 14 -0.38 -3.38 1.80
N ASP A 15 -1.26 -2.40 1.88
CA ASP A 15 -0.91 -1.00 1.76
C ASP A 15 -1.76 -0.18 2.75
N ILE A 16 -1.12 0.79 3.42
CA ILE A 16 -1.75 1.64 4.43
C ILE A 16 -1.61 3.08 3.98
N GLU A 17 -2.75 3.76 3.86
CA GLU A 17 -2.78 5.19 3.60
C GLU A 17 -2.72 5.94 4.92
N PHE A 18 -1.92 7.01 4.96
CA PHE A 18 -1.72 7.84 6.14
C PHE A 18 -2.12 9.29 5.89
N GLY A 19 -2.68 9.89 6.93
CA GLY A 19 -2.87 11.34 7.02
C GLY A 19 -2.15 11.89 8.25
N TYR A 20 -1.99 13.21 8.29
CA TYR A 20 -1.57 13.92 9.49
C TYR A 20 -2.72 14.79 9.96
N VAL A 21 -3.00 14.82 11.25
CA VAL A 21 -4.08 15.66 11.77
C VAL A 21 -3.81 17.12 11.41
N TYR A 22 -4.77 17.72 10.72
CA TYR A 22 -4.64 19.05 10.14
C TYR A 22 -4.42 20.10 11.23
N GLY A 23 -3.44 20.98 11.01
CA GLY A 23 -3.09 22.03 11.97
C GLY A 23 -2.19 21.59 13.12
N THR A 24 -1.74 20.34 13.17
CA THR A 24 -0.74 19.84 14.15
C THR A 24 0.71 20.03 13.70
N CYS A 25 0.97 20.71 12.58
CA CYS A 25 2.30 20.81 11.97
C CYS A 25 2.95 19.44 11.72
N ARG A 26 2.14 18.43 11.38
CA ARG A 26 2.57 17.04 11.17
C ARG A 26 3.12 16.35 12.42
N ALA A 27 2.74 16.81 13.62
CA ALA A 27 3.09 16.14 14.86
C ALA A 27 2.29 14.84 15.07
N VAL A 28 1.02 14.81 14.64
CA VAL A 28 0.13 13.68 14.83
C VAL A 28 -0.17 13.02 13.49
N MET A 29 0.31 11.79 13.31
CA MET A 29 0.02 10.93 12.15
C MET A 29 -1.07 9.92 12.52
N MET A 30 -1.96 9.58 11.58
CA MET A 30 -2.90 8.48 11.75
C MET A 30 -3.06 7.67 10.45
N PRO A 31 -3.31 6.35 10.55
CA PRO A 31 -3.78 5.58 9.40
C PRO A 31 -5.19 6.07 9.04
N VAL A 32 -5.49 6.15 7.74
CA VAL A 32 -6.80 6.60 7.24
C VAL A 32 -7.50 5.54 6.40
N GLU A 33 -6.73 4.63 5.80
CA GLU A 33 -7.23 3.50 5.02
C GLU A 33 -6.22 2.36 5.07
N ILE A 34 -6.68 1.12 5.01
CA ILE A 34 -5.85 -0.06 4.80
C ILE A 34 -6.50 -0.96 3.76
N GLY A 35 -5.68 -1.52 2.88
CA GLY A 35 -6.08 -2.59 1.96
C GLY A 35 -5.24 -3.83 2.16
N ALA A 36 -5.86 -4.99 1.94
CA ALA A 36 -5.25 -6.30 2.06
C ALA A 36 -5.71 -7.25 0.96
N VAL A 37 -4.75 -7.98 0.40
CA VAL A 37 -5.00 -9.17 -0.42
C VAL A 37 -4.36 -10.36 0.28
N VAL A 38 -5.16 -11.34 0.66
CA VAL A 38 -4.67 -12.63 1.18
C VAL A 38 -4.64 -13.61 0.01
N HIS A 39 -3.47 -14.16 -0.30
CA HIS A 39 -3.28 -15.15 -1.35
C HIS A 39 -2.90 -16.49 -0.76
N ARG A 40 -3.58 -17.54 -1.21
CA ARG A 40 -3.25 -18.94 -0.90
C ARG A 40 -2.66 -19.60 -2.14
N PRO A 41 -1.37 -19.97 -2.11
CA PRO A 41 -0.71 -20.55 -3.28
C PRO A 41 -1.23 -21.94 -3.64
N GLU A 42 -1.83 -22.69 -2.70
CA GLU A 42 -2.25 -24.07 -2.87
C GLU A 42 -3.37 -24.24 -3.91
N ASP A 43 -4.32 -23.29 -3.92
CA ASP A 43 -5.48 -23.25 -4.81
C ASP A 43 -5.55 -21.97 -5.66
N ASP A 44 -4.50 -21.15 -5.60
CA ASP A 44 -4.39 -19.82 -6.24
C ASP A 44 -5.55 -18.88 -5.89
N SER A 45 -6.17 -19.06 -4.71
CA SER A 45 -7.30 -18.25 -4.27
C SER A 45 -6.86 -16.92 -3.65
N VAL A 46 -7.69 -15.90 -3.85
CA VAL A 46 -7.49 -14.56 -3.30
C VAL A 46 -8.69 -14.12 -2.47
N ARG A 47 -8.41 -13.50 -1.32
CA ARG A 47 -9.41 -12.83 -0.50
C ARG A 47 -9.01 -11.38 -0.31
N TYR A 48 -9.93 -10.48 -0.61
CA TYR A 48 -9.76 -9.04 -0.41
C TYR A 48 -10.31 -8.65 0.97
N ALA A 49 -9.65 -7.72 1.65
CA ALA A 49 -10.14 -7.05 2.84
C ALA A 49 -9.64 -5.61 2.86
N GLY A 50 -10.49 -4.67 3.27
CA GLY A 50 -10.08 -3.26 3.35
C GLY A 50 -10.96 -2.51 4.32
N GLU A 51 -10.39 -1.48 4.92
CA GLU A 51 -11.03 -0.68 5.94
C GLU A 51 -10.63 0.79 5.82
N GLN A 52 -11.59 1.68 6.07
CA GLN A 52 -11.34 3.11 6.19
C GLN A 52 -11.56 3.49 7.66
N PHE A 53 -10.55 4.10 8.27
CA PHE A 53 -10.61 4.51 9.67
C PHE A 53 -11.36 5.85 9.77
N ARG A 54 -12.65 5.78 10.11
CA ARG A 54 -13.57 6.92 10.07
C ARG A 54 -13.69 7.59 11.43
N TYR A 55 -12.93 8.67 11.60
CA TYR A 55 -13.00 9.54 12.76
C TYR A 55 -13.40 10.95 12.34
N ASP A 56 -14.15 11.64 13.19
CA ASP A 56 -14.48 13.05 13.00
C ASP A 56 -13.29 13.93 13.39
N ILE A 57 -12.27 13.90 12.53
CA ILE A 57 -11.04 14.68 12.66
C ILE A 57 -10.53 15.04 11.26
N ASP A 58 -10.07 16.27 11.12
CA ASP A 58 -9.53 16.75 9.85
C ASP A 58 -8.09 16.27 9.69
N VAL A 59 -7.79 15.69 8.52
CA VAL A 59 -6.47 15.18 8.17
C VAL A 59 -5.96 15.74 6.85
N GLU A 60 -4.67 16.08 6.83
CA GLU A 60 -3.90 16.39 5.65
C GLU A 60 -3.64 15.10 4.86
N ILE A 61 -4.11 15.06 3.62
CA ILE A 61 -3.89 13.99 2.65
C ILE A 61 -2.98 14.50 1.54
N TRP A 62 -1.92 13.74 1.26
CA TRP A 62 -1.00 14.04 0.16
C TRP A 62 -1.17 13.04 -0.96
N LYS A 63 -1.42 13.57 -2.15
CA LYS A 63 -1.44 12.76 -3.38
C LYS A 63 -0.30 13.18 -4.27
N LYS A 64 0.50 12.21 -4.70
CA LYS A 64 1.50 12.44 -5.74
C LYS A 64 0.78 12.78 -7.03
N VAL A 65 1.24 13.82 -7.70
CA VAL A 65 0.82 14.12 -9.07
C VAL A 65 1.87 13.50 -9.98
N THR A 66 1.45 12.61 -10.87
CA THR A 66 2.32 11.90 -11.81
C THR A 66 2.07 12.35 -13.24
N ASP A 67 3.10 12.28 -14.09
CA ASP A 67 2.96 12.42 -15.54
C ASP A 67 2.44 11.09 -16.16
N PRO A 68 2.10 11.06 -17.46
CA PRO A 68 1.63 9.83 -18.13
C PRO A 68 2.61 8.65 -18.09
N CYS A 69 3.89 8.90 -17.78
CA CYS A 69 4.93 7.87 -17.65
C CYS A 69 5.08 7.37 -16.19
N GLY A 70 4.24 7.85 -15.26
CA GLY A 70 4.28 7.49 -13.84
C GLY A 70 5.39 8.19 -13.05
N LYS A 71 6.01 9.25 -13.60
CA LYS A 71 7.01 10.06 -12.88
C LYS A 71 6.30 11.11 -12.04
N THR A 72 6.66 11.22 -10.76
CA THR A 72 6.12 12.25 -9.87
C THR A 72 6.58 13.64 -10.31
N VAL A 73 5.63 14.54 -10.58
CA VAL A 73 5.85 15.94 -10.99
C VAL A 73 5.40 16.95 -9.92
N GLY A 74 4.70 16.50 -8.87
CA GLY A 74 4.28 17.35 -7.77
C GLY A 74 3.57 16.58 -6.67
N VAL A 75 3.10 17.30 -5.66
CA VAL A 75 2.26 16.77 -4.58
C VAL A 75 1.10 17.72 -4.37
N ALA A 76 -0.12 17.21 -4.46
CA ALA A 76 -1.32 17.92 -4.06
C ALA A 76 -1.58 17.65 -2.57
N THR A 77 -1.85 18.70 -1.80
CA THR A 77 -2.27 18.60 -0.39
C THR A 77 -3.71 19.02 -0.28
N THR A 78 -4.54 18.17 0.30
CA THR A 78 -5.96 18.48 0.58
C THR A 78 -6.28 18.07 2.01
N VAL A 79 -7.34 18.67 2.56
CA VAL A 79 -7.88 18.26 3.86
C VAL A 79 -9.07 17.35 3.63
N ALA A 80 -9.19 16.31 4.45
CA ALA A 80 -10.32 15.39 4.46
C ALA A 80 -10.76 15.11 5.89
N ASN A 81 -12.04 14.79 6.05
CA ASN A 81 -12.61 14.27 7.29
C ASN A 81 -13.44 13.03 6.97
N MET A 82 -12.93 11.86 7.33
CA MET A 82 -13.53 10.58 6.99
C MET A 82 -14.80 10.30 7.82
N GLY A 83 -14.90 10.86 9.03
CA GLY A 83 -16.10 10.74 9.87
C GLY A 83 -17.29 11.52 9.32
N ARG A 84 -17.03 12.70 8.73
CA ARG A 84 -18.06 13.54 8.08
C ARG A 84 -18.25 13.25 6.60
N GLY A 85 -17.41 12.41 6.00
CA GLY A 85 -17.44 12.12 4.56
C GLY A 85 -17.01 13.32 3.69
N GLU A 86 -16.22 14.23 4.25
CA GLU A 86 -15.73 15.43 3.57
C GLU A 86 -14.35 15.14 2.96
N TYR A 87 -14.17 15.46 1.68
CA TYR A 87 -12.92 15.20 0.97
C TYR A 87 -12.55 16.39 0.09
N GLY A 88 -11.24 16.64 -0.06
CA GLY A 88 -10.74 17.63 -1.01
C GLY A 88 -10.88 19.09 -0.56
N ALA A 89 -11.06 19.33 0.74
CA ALA A 89 -11.07 20.68 1.27
C ALA A 89 -9.72 21.37 1.05
N VAL A 90 -9.75 22.69 0.88
CA VAL A 90 -8.56 23.49 0.61
C VAL A 90 -7.63 23.44 1.81
N TYR A 91 -6.37 23.09 1.56
CA TYR A 91 -5.33 23.12 2.58
C TYR A 91 -4.83 24.55 2.80
N ASP A 92 -5.09 25.11 3.99
CA ASP A 92 -4.44 26.32 4.47
C ASP A 92 -3.23 25.96 5.35
N HIS A 93 -2.03 26.27 4.84
CA HIS A 93 -0.75 26.04 5.51
C HIS A 93 -0.54 26.85 6.80
N SER A 94 -1.34 27.89 7.03
CA SER A 94 -1.26 28.76 8.21
C SER A 94 -2.17 28.31 9.36
N PHE A 95 -3.16 27.46 9.06
CA PHE A 95 -4.09 26.93 10.06
C PHE A 95 -3.39 26.11 11.13
N ARG A 96 -3.73 26.35 12.39
CA ARG A 96 -3.22 25.61 13.56
C ARG A 96 -4.39 25.31 14.48
N ILE A 97 -4.48 24.07 14.96
CA ILE A 97 -5.40 23.76 16.04
C ILE A 97 -4.87 24.36 17.35
N PRO A 98 -5.75 24.76 18.29
CA PRO A 98 -5.34 25.17 19.62
C PRO A 98 -4.46 24.10 20.28
N GLY A 99 -3.41 24.50 20.98
CA GLY A 99 -2.49 23.54 21.62
C GLY A 99 -3.18 22.59 22.61
N GLY A 100 -4.27 23.03 23.23
CA GLY A 100 -5.10 22.19 24.11
C GLY A 100 -5.91 21.10 23.39
N GLU A 101 -6.03 21.16 22.07
CA GLU A 101 -6.74 20.16 21.25
C GLU A 101 -5.81 19.09 20.68
N VAL A 102 -4.48 19.30 20.72
CA VAL A 102 -3.49 18.31 20.27
C VAL A 102 -3.61 16.98 21.02
N PRO A 103 -3.80 16.93 22.36
CA PRO A 103 -4.01 15.67 23.06
C PRO A 103 -5.27 14.90 22.59
N ALA A 104 -6.35 15.61 22.24
CA ALA A 104 -7.55 14.97 21.70
C ALA A 104 -7.32 14.41 20.29
N ALA A 105 -6.51 15.09 19.48
CA ALA A 105 -6.06 14.57 18.19
C ALA A 105 -5.19 13.31 18.35
N GLU A 106 -4.27 13.29 19.32
CA GLU A 106 -3.46 12.12 19.66
C GLU A 106 -4.33 10.94 20.12
N GLU A 107 -5.31 11.17 20.98
CA GLU A 107 -6.27 10.14 21.43
C GLU A 107 -7.04 9.55 20.24
N THR A 108 -7.48 10.41 19.30
CA THR A 108 -8.18 9.96 18.09
C THR A 108 -7.26 9.13 17.19
N ALA A 109 -6.01 9.56 16.99
CA ALA A 109 -5.03 8.79 16.23
C ALA A 109 -4.72 7.43 16.89
N GLN A 110 -4.66 7.37 18.22
CA GLN A 110 -4.49 6.12 18.96
C GLN A 110 -5.65 5.15 18.72
N LYS A 111 -6.89 5.64 18.67
CA LYS A 111 -8.06 4.81 18.33
C LYS A 111 -7.95 4.25 16.90
N ALA A 112 -7.52 5.06 15.94
CA ALA A 112 -7.27 4.58 14.58
C ALA A 112 -6.15 3.52 14.50
N PHE A 113 -5.09 3.64 15.31
CA PHE A 113 -4.08 2.58 15.42
C PHE A 113 -4.60 1.32 16.11
N ALA A 114 -5.49 1.43 17.08
CA ALA A 114 -6.15 0.28 17.71
C ALA A 114 -7.05 -0.45 16.69
N ASP A 115 -7.80 0.27 15.86
CA ASP A 115 -8.58 -0.32 14.78
C ASP A 115 -7.68 -0.99 13.73
N LEU A 116 -6.54 -0.37 13.39
CA LEU A 116 -5.54 -1.00 12.52
C LEU A 116 -5.08 -2.34 13.08
N ARG A 117 -4.86 -2.45 14.39
CA ARG A 117 -4.51 -3.71 15.04
C ARG A 117 -5.62 -4.75 14.87
N LEU A 118 -6.87 -4.39 15.14
CA LEU A 118 -8.02 -5.29 14.99
C LEU A 118 -8.17 -5.78 13.54
N PHE A 119 -8.00 -4.89 12.56
CA PHE A 119 -7.97 -5.25 11.15
C PHE A 119 -6.87 -6.28 10.88
N MET A 120 -5.65 -6.01 11.33
CA MET A 120 -4.50 -6.90 11.14
C MET A 120 -4.72 -8.28 11.77
N GLU A 121 -5.26 -8.34 12.99
CA GLU A 121 -5.65 -9.60 13.66
C GLU A 121 -6.70 -10.38 12.86
N SER A 122 -7.62 -9.69 12.15
CA SER A 122 -8.64 -10.32 11.30
C SER A 122 -8.10 -10.90 9.98
N VAL A 123 -7.02 -10.33 9.43
CA VAL A 123 -6.43 -10.78 8.16
C VAL A 123 -5.22 -11.70 8.33
N LEU A 124 -4.65 -11.77 9.54
CA LEU A 124 -3.54 -12.65 9.89
C LEU A 124 -3.99 -13.81 10.80
N PRO A 125 -4.74 -14.80 10.29
CA PRO A 125 -5.01 -16.01 11.09
C PRO A 125 -3.68 -16.67 11.52
N ALA A 126 -3.71 -17.33 12.68
CA ALA A 126 -2.52 -17.70 13.43
C ALA A 126 -1.57 -18.68 12.71
N GLU A 127 -2.05 -19.48 11.76
CA GLU A 127 -1.28 -20.60 11.19
C GLU A 127 -1.10 -20.58 9.66
N ASP A 128 -1.72 -19.63 8.93
CA ASP A 128 -1.82 -19.72 7.45
C ASP A 128 -1.05 -18.63 6.68
N VAL A 129 -0.43 -17.65 7.36
CA VAL A 129 0.19 -16.48 6.70
C VAL A 129 1.58 -16.20 7.28
N PRO A 130 2.64 -16.90 6.81
CA PRO A 130 4.02 -16.62 7.19
C PRO A 130 4.55 -15.27 6.68
N GLU A 131 4.02 -14.77 5.55
CA GLU A 131 4.55 -13.55 4.91
C GLU A 131 3.56 -12.39 4.87
N ILE A 132 4.04 -11.22 5.30
CA ILE A 132 3.38 -9.94 5.11
C ILE A 132 4.20 -9.15 4.10
N VAL A 133 3.63 -8.85 2.95
CA VAL A 133 4.30 -8.18 1.85
C VAL A 133 3.74 -6.76 1.71
N VAL A 134 4.62 -5.78 1.74
CA VAL A 134 4.28 -4.36 1.50
C VAL A 134 5.18 -3.84 0.40
N PHE A 135 4.73 -2.83 -0.34
CA PHE A 135 5.56 -2.29 -1.42
C PHE A 135 6.84 -1.65 -0.88
N ALA A 136 6.74 -0.77 0.12
CA ALA A 136 7.88 -0.07 0.71
C ALA A 136 7.73 0.09 2.23
N ALA A 137 8.29 -0.85 3.00
CA ALA A 137 7.95 -1.11 4.42
C ALA A 137 8.26 0.00 5.46
N GLY A 138 8.69 1.19 5.06
CA GLY A 138 9.16 2.23 5.98
C GLY A 138 8.03 2.82 6.85
N MET A 139 6.87 3.07 6.27
CA MET A 139 5.71 3.61 6.98
C MET A 139 4.96 2.51 7.73
N GLU A 140 4.79 1.35 7.10
CA GLU A 140 4.05 0.20 7.64
C GLU A 140 4.75 -0.35 8.88
N ARG A 141 6.09 -0.40 8.90
CA ARG A 141 6.85 -0.76 10.12
C ARG A 141 6.60 0.19 11.28
N ARG A 142 6.42 1.49 11.02
CA ARG A 142 6.10 2.47 12.07
C ARG A 142 4.66 2.29 12.53
N ALA A 143 3.74 2.08 11.61
CA ALA A 143 2.34 1.87 11.91
C ALA A 143 2.10 0.59 12.72
N PHE A 144 2.69 -0.54 12.32
CA PHE A 144 2.60 -1.79 13.07
C PHE A 144 3.18 -1.68 14.47
N ARG A 145 4.25 -0.91 14.65
CA ARG A 145 4.80 -0.63 15.98
C ARG A 145 3.86 0.23 16.81
N ALA A 146 3.29 1.29 16.23
CA ALA A 146 2.36 2.19 16.92
C ALA A 146 1.03 1.50 17.29
N ALA A 147 0.57 0.58 16.43
CA ALA A 147 -0.62 -0.24 16.65
C ALA A 147 -0.35 -1.51 17.47
N GLU A 148 0.89 -1.80 17.85
CA GLU A 148 1.26 -3.04 18.56
C GLU A 148 0.79 -4.32 17.83
N VAL A 149 0.90 -4.35 16.50
CA VAL A 149 0.51 -5.50 15.69
C VAL A 149 1.44 -6.69 16.00
N PRO A 150 0.91 -7.87 16.35
CA PRO A 150 1.71 -9.06 16.62
C PRO A 150 2.30 -9.60 15.31
N LEU A 151 3.61 -9.45 15.13
CA LEU A 151 4.35 -9.97 13.97
C LEU A 151 5.11 -11.26 14.28
N ASP A 152 4.89 -11.87 15.44
CA ASP A 152 5.62 -13.06 15.87
C ASP A 152 5.46 -14.19 14.85
N GLY A 153 6.60 -14.80 14.48
CA GLY A 153 6.67 -15.86 13.47
C GLY A 153 6.44 -15.41 12.03
N ARG A 154 6.22 -14.11 11.76
CA ARG A 154 5.92 -13.58 10.42
C ARG A 154 7.06 -12.77 9.84
N ARG A 155 7.28 -12.91 8.54
CA ARG A 155 8.26 -12.13 7.78
C ARG A 155 7.58 -10.91 7.15
N LEU A 156 8.05 -9.71 7.50
CA LEU A 156 7.67 -8.48 6.81
C LEU A 156 8.61 -8.20 5.64
N VAL A 157 8.10 -8.40 4.42
CA VAL A 157 8.79 -8.27 3.14
C VAL A 157 8.61 -6.85 2.59
N ASP A 158 9.72 -6.23 2.20
CA ASP A 158 9.78 -4.96 1.48
C ASP A 158 10.03 -5.27 -0.01
N LEU A 159 8.96 -5.35 -0.79
CA LEU A 159 9.02 -5.82 -2.18
C LEU A 159 9.86 -4.89 -3.06
N GLN A 160 9.74 -3.57 -2.88
CA GLN A 160 10.53 -2.59 -3.63
C GLN A 160 12.03 -2.80 -3.39
N ARG A 161 12.44 -3.07 -2.14
CA ARG A 161 13.84 -3.36 -1.82
C ARG A 161 14.31 -4.70 -2.37
N GLU A 162 13.46 -5.73 -2.38
CA GLU A 162 13.78 -7.03 -2.97
C GLU A 162 13.98 -6.93 -4.48
N ILE A 163 13.07 -6.27 -5.19
CA ILE A 163 13.19 -6.01 -6.63
C ILE A 163 14.47 -5.23 -6.92
N ARG A 164 14.72 -4.11 -6.20
CA ARG A 164 15.93 -3.30 -6.40
C ARG A 164 17.21 -4.15 -6.27
N ARG A 165 17.28 -4.99 -5.23
CA ARG A 165 18.43 -5.86 -4.97
C ARG A 165 18.58 -6.92 -6.05
N ARG A 166 17.49 -7.63 -6.37
CA ARG A 166 17.51 -8.74 -7.33
C ARG A 166 17.85 -8.30 -8.75
N LEU A 167 17.48 -7.06 -9.10
CA LEU A 167 17.71 -6.47 -10.42
C LEU A 167 18.98 -5.60 -10.49
N GLY A 168 19.75 -5.46 -9.39
CA GLY A 168 20.99 -4.67 -9.37
C GLY A 168 20.79 -3.17 -9.64
N MET A 169 19.63 -2.62 -9.27
CA MET A 169 19.26 -1.25 -9.61
C MET A 169 19.87 -0.22 -8.65
N LYS A 170 20.33 0.91 -9.20
CA LYS A 170 20.86 2.03 -8.40
C LYS A 170 19.75 2.82 -7.69
N GLN A 171 18.59 2.93 -8.33
CA GLN A 171 17.42 3.64 -7.80
C GLN A 171 16.23 2.69 -7.69
N VAL A 172 15.31 2.98 -6.77
CA VAL A 172 14.03 2.27 -6.67
C VAL A 172 13.06 2.80 -7.73
N LEU A 173 12.17 1.94 -8.23
CA LEU A 173 11.03 2.36 -9.04
C LEU A 173 9.81 2.56 -8.15
N SER A 174 8.93 3.50 -8.52
CA SER A 174 7.62 3.67 -7.88
C SER A 174 6.71 2.48 -8.19
N LEU A 175 5.68 2.29 -7.37
CA LEU A 175 4.65 1.27 -7.61
C LEU A 175 3.95 1.56 -8.94
N ASP A 176 3.63 2.82 -9.25
CA ASP A 176 3.01 3.22 -10.52
C ASP A 176 3.83 2.74 -11.73
N ARG A 177 5.16 2.92 -11.69
CA ARG A 177 6.04 2.53 -12.79
C ARG A 177 6.15 1.01 -12.91
N LEU A 178 6.22 0.29 -11.79
CA LEU A 178 6.25 -1.17 -11.79
C LEU A 178 4.91 -1.79 -12.19
N ALA A 179 3.79 -1.19 -11.77
CA ALA A 179 2.43 -1.58 -12.16
C ALA A 179 2.25 -1.41 -13.68
N HIS A 180 2.70 -0.28 -14.24
CA HIS A 180 2.70 -0.09 -15.69
C HIS A 180 3.54 -1.15 -16.42
N LEU A 181 4.73 -1.50 -15.90
CA LEU A 181 5.59 -2.52 -16.49
C LEU A 181 4.99 -3.92 -16.50
N ILE A 182 4.11 -4.25 -15.57
CA ILE A 182 3.45 -5.57 -15.53
C ILE A 182 2.10 -5.56 -16.26
N ASP A 183 1.82 -4.55 -17.08
CA ASP A 183 0.52 -4.35 -17.75
C ASP A 183 -0.66 -4.40 -16.77
N PHE A 184 -0.49 -3.80 -15.59
CA PHE A 184 -1.55 -3.75 -14.59
C PHE A 184 -2.82 -3.11 -15.16
N SER A 185 -3.94 -3.79 -15.00
CA SER A 185 -5.25 -3.32 -15.46
C SER A 185 -6.37 -3.73 -14.51
N ILE A 186 -7.44 -2.94 -14.54
CA ILE A 186 -8.67 -3.16 -13.78
C ILE A 186 -9.84 -2.98 -14.75
N ASP A 187 -10.70 -4.00 -14.91
CA ASP A 187 -11.88 -3.94 -15.78
C ASP A 187 -13.22 -3.86 -15.00
N GLY A 188 -13.16 -3.41 -13.76
CA GLY A 188 -14.30 -3.31 -12.86
C GLY A 188 -14.72 -4.65 -12.25
N SER A 189 -14.49 -5.78 -12.93
CA SER A 189 -14.80 -7.12 -12.40
C SER A 189 -13.57 -7.98 -12.18
N VAL A 190 -12.44 -7.55 -12.72
CA VAL A 190 -11.18 -8.28 -12.73
C VAL A 190 -10.04 -7.30 -12.49
N VAL A 191 -9.02 -7.78 -11.78
CA VAL A 191 -7.69 -7.18 -11.72
C VAL A 191 -6.71 -8.11 -12.43
N ALA A 192 -5.84 -7.54 -13.26
CA ALA A 192 -4.92 -8.33 -14.07
C ALA A 192 -3.54 -7.70 -14.18
N SER A 193 -2.55 -8.56 -14.42
CA SER A 193 -1.21 -8.23 -14.91
C SER A 193 -0.97 -9.00 -16.21
N ALA A 194 0.25 -8.91 -16.75
CA ALA A 194 0.65 -9.58 -17.98
C ALA A 194 0.40 -11.10 -17.97
N HIS A 195 0.52 -11.76 -16.80
CA HIS A 195 0.41 -13.22 -16.69
C HIS A 195 -0.63 -13.72 -15.70
N PHE A 196 -1.27 -12.83 -14.93
CA PHE A 196 -2.19 -13.23 -13.86
C PHE A 196 -3.47 -12.42 -13.91
N GLN A 197 -4.58 -13.05 -13.53
CA GLN A 197 -5.92 -12.45 -13.56
C GLN A 197 -6.74 -12.99 -12.39
N TYR A 198 -7.39 -12.09 -11.65
CA TYR A 198 -8.25 -12.47 -10.53
C TYR A 198 -9.58 -11.71 -10.55
N PRO A 199 -10.71 -12.38 -10.26
CA PRO A 199 -11.99 -11.72 -10.15
C PRO A 199 -12.05 -10.86 -8.89
N VAL A 200 -12.67 -9.67 -9.00
CA VAL A 200 -12.97 -8.81 -7.86
C VAL A 200 -14.46 -8.88 -7.51
N PRO A 201 -14.80 -9.31 -6.28
CA PRO A 201 -16.18 -9.31 -5.80
C PRO A 201 -16.81 -7.90 -5.86
N PRO A 202 -18.11 -7.77 -6.20
CA PRO A 202 -18.79 -6.49 -6.34
C PRO A 202 -18.59 -5.51 -5.17
N GLU A 203 -18.57 -6.03 -3.95
CA GLU A 203 -18.41 -5.28 -2.72
C GLU A 203 -17.06 -4.56 -2.62
N TYR A 204 -16.01 -5.01 -3.32
CA TYR A 204 -14.67 -4.38 -3.25
C TYR A 204 -14.36 -3.46 -4.43
N ARG A 205 -15.21 -3.44 -5.47
CA ARG A 205 -14.94 -2.71 -6.72
C ARG A 205 -14.72 -1.21 -6.52
N HIS A 206 -15.43 -0.62 -5.57
CA HIS A 206 -15.33 0.81 -5.24
C HIS A 206 -14.05 1.18 -4.47
N LEU A 207 -13.29 0.18 -3.99
CA LEU A 207 -12.02 0.35 -3.29
C LEU A 207 -10.82 0.18 -4.24
N LEU A 208 -11.05 -0.14 -5.51
CA LEU A 208 -10.00 -0.42 -6.50
C LEU A 208 -9.36 0.82 -7.14
N ASP A 209 -9.83 2.02 -6.80
CA ASP A 209 -9.29 3.26 -7.35
C ASP A 209 -7.80 3.41 -7.00
N VAL A 210 -7.07 4.05 -7.91
CA VAL A 210 -5.63 4.35 -7.75
C VAL A 210 -5.42 5.27 -6.54
N HIS A 211 -4.44 4.97 -5.69
CA HIS A 211 -4.20 5.65 -4.40
C HIS A 211 -5.32 5.47 -3.37
N ARG A 212 -5.90 4.26 -3.40
CA ARG A 212 -6.62 3.63 -2.30
C ARG A 212 -5.76 2.49 -1.79
N GLY A 213 -5.80 2.23 -0.49
CA GLY A 213 -5.00 1.18 0.13
C GLY A 213 -5.28 -0.19 -0.50
N MET A 214 -6.53 -0.48 -0.88
CA MET A 214 -6.85 -1.73 -1.58
C MET A 214 -6.27 -1.78 -2.99
N GLY A 215 -6.37 -0.70 -3.77
CA GLY A 215 -5.80 -0.62 -5.11
C GLY A 215 -4.29 -0.86 -5.12
N ASP A 216 -3.57 -0.24 -4.18
CA ASP A 216 -2.11 -0.39 -4.07
C ASP A 216 -1.69 -1.74 -3.45
N ALA A 217 -2.49 -2.33 -2.55
CA ALA A 217 -2.29 -3.71 -2.10
C ALA A 217 -2.43 -4.72 -3.26
N ILE A 218 -3.42 -4.56 -4.14
CA ILE A 218 -3.62 -5.44 -5.31
C ILE A 218 -2.48 -5.30 -6.31
N ARG A 219 -2.02 -4.07 -6.59
CA ARG A 219 -0.86 -3.83 -7.45
C ARG A 219 0.39 -4.48 -6.87
N THR A 220 0.58 -4.38 -5.55
CA THR A 220 1.68 -5.04 -4.85
C THR A 220 1.60 -6.56 -4.97
N PHE A 221 0.42 -7.14 -4.81
CA PHE A 221 0.17 -8.56 -4.99
C PHE A 221 0.54 -9.05 -6.40
N LEU A 222 -0.02 -8.42 -7.44
CA LEU A 222 0.24 -8.81 -8.82
C LEU A 222 1.71 -8.60 -9.20
N LEU A 223 2.33 -7.52 -8.72
CA LEU A 223 3.76 -7.30 -8.89
C LEU A 223 4.60 -8.39 -8.22
N ALA A 224 4.22 -8.83 -7.03
CA ALA A 224 4.93 -9.90 -6.33
C ALA A 224 4.81 -11.23 -7.08
N ARG A 225 3.64 -11.56 -7.62
CA ARG A 225 3.42 -12.73 -8.49
C ARG A 225 4.35 -12.69 -9.71
N GLU A 226 4.36 -11.58 -10.43
CA GLU A 226 5.24 -11.37 -11.58
C GLU A 226 6.72 -11.47 -11.20
N PHE A 227 7.12 -10.89 -10.07
CA PHE A 227 8.48 -10.93 -9.58
C PHE A 227 8.94 -12.33 -9.14
N ARG A 228 8.05 -13.12 -8.52
CA ARG A 228 8.37 -14.45 -7.98
C ARG A 228 8.33 -15.54 -9.06
N GLU A 229 7.39 -15.43 -10.00
CA GLU A 229 7.08 -16.52 -10.95
C GLU A 229 7.44 -16.20 -12.40
N ARG A 230 7.57 -14.91 -12.76
CA ARG A 230 7.85 -14.43 -14.13
C ARG A 230 9.05 -13.48 -14.16
N LEU A 231 10.04 -13.77 -13.31
CA LEU A 231 11.21 -12.92 -13.11
C LEU A 231 12.01 -12.63 -14.41
N PRO A 232 12.28 -13.61 -15.30
CA PRO A 232 12.99 -13.33 -16.56
C PRO A 232 12.26 -12.31 -17.45
N GLU A 233 10.93 -12.40 -17.53
CA GLU A 233 10.11 -11.48 -18.29
C GLU A 233 10.11 -10.08 -17.66
N LEU A 234 9.94 -10.00 -16.34
CA LEU A 234 10.00 -8.74 -15.60
C LEU A 234 11.38 -8.08 -15.75
N GLU A 235 12.46 -8.85 -15.61
CA GLU A 235 13.85 -8.40 -15.82
C GLU A 235 14.02 -7.75 -17.20
N ARG A 236 13.53 -8.41 -18.25
CA ARG A 236 13.60 -7.89 -19.62
C ARG A 236 12.86 -6.56 -19.76
N ARG A 237 11.66 -6.44 -19.20
CA ARG A 237 10.85 -5.21 -19.24
C ARG A 237 11.51 -4.06 -18.47
N VAL A 238 12.05 -4.33 -17.28
CA VAL A 238 12.78 -3.32 -16.48
C VAL A 238 14.04 -2.84 -17.22
N ARG A 239 14.82 -3.74 -17.82
CA ARG A 239 16.01 -3.34 -18.61
C ARG A 239 15.63 -2.45 -19.79
N ALA A 240 14.62 -2.84 -20.58
CA ALA A 240 14.16 -2.03 -21.71
C ALA A 240 13.71 -0.62 -21.28
N LEU A 241 13.07 -0.51 -20.12
CA LEU A 241 12.69 0.77 -19.52
C LEU A 241 13.92 1.59 -19.06
N MET A 242 14.94 0.94 -18.49
CA MET A 242 16.17 1.62 -18.08
C MET A 242 16.97 2.13 -19.28
N ASP A 243 17.00 1.37 -20.37
CA ASP A 243 17.70 1.76 -21.61
C ASP A 243 17.00 2.94 -22.30
N THR A 244 15.67 2.96 -22.29
CA THR A 244 14.87 4.06 -22.88
C THR A 244 14.86 5.32 -22.02
N CYS A 245 14.87 5.19 -20.68
CA CYS A 245 14.91 6.34 -19.77
C CYS A 245 16.32 6.82 -19.38
N GLY A 246 17.37 6.05 -19.67
CA GLY A 246 18.77 6.42 -19.40
C GLY A 246 19.33 7.51 -20.32
N SER A 247 18.54 7.99 -21.29
CA SER A 247 18.90 9.09 -22.20
C SER A 247 18.44 10.48 -21.72
N GLY A 248 17.79 10.57 -20.55
CA GLY A 248 17.42 11.84 -19.92
C GLY A 248 18.00 11.92 -18.52
N GLY A 249 18.93 12.86 -18.32
CA GLY A 249 19.78 13.00 -17.13
C GLY A 249 19.08 13.22 -15.79
#